data_AF-A0A969EU36-F1
#
_entry.id   AF-A0A969EU36-F1
#
_cell.length_a   1.000
_cell.length_b   1.000
_cell.length_c   1.000
_cell.angle_alpha   90.00
_cell.angle_beta   90.00
_cell.angle_gamma   90.00
#
_symmetry.space_group_name_H-M   'P 1'
#
loop_
_entity.id
_entity.type
_entity.pdbx_description
1 polymer ?
#
loop_
_entity_poly.entity_id
_entity_poly.type
_entity_poly.pdbx_seq_one_letter_code
_entity_poly.pdbx_strand_id
1 'polypeptide(L)'
;MHGCAIVAAMSSQPIPNNPEPASDRRLRVTVVTETYPPDVNGVAMTIGQLVHGLLERGHRVQLIRPRQTSTETPHSDGNLEVVPVFGVRLPFYREVRIGLPV
;
A
#
# COMPACT_ATOMS: atom_id res chain seq x y z
N MET A 1 0.50 -20.71 -0.49
CA MET A 1 1.13 -19.66 -1.32
C MET A 1 0.84 -18.34 -0.63
N HIS A 2 1.79 -17.80 0.12
CA HIS A 2 1.58 -16.62 0.98
C HIS A 2 2.24 -15.42 0.29
N GLY A 3 1.45 -14.48 -0.22
CA GLY A 3 1.95 -13.21 -0.76
C GLY A 3 2.51 -12.34 0.37
N CYS A 4 3.61 -11.63 0.14
CA CYS A 4 4.18 -10.73 1.13
C CYS A 4 3.73 -9.29 0.82
N ALA A 5 3.24 -8.58 1.84
CA ALA A 5 2.85 -7.19 1.71
C ALA A 5 3.74 -6.32 2.58
N ILE A 6 4.47 -5.38 1.96
CA ILE A 6 5.26 -4.38 2.67
C ILE A 6 4.47 -3.07 2.64
N VAL A 7 3.54 -2.90 3.57
CA VAL A 7 2.78 -1.65 3.70
C VAL A 7 3.72 -0.57 4.25
N ALA A 8 4.24 0.30 3.37
CA ALA A 8 5.09 1.42 3.74
C ALA A 8 4.29 2.73 3.79
N ALA A 9 3.64 3.03 4.92
CA ALA A 9 2.92 4.28 5.10
C ALA A 9 3.90 5.46 5.32
N MET A 10 4.20 6.23 4.28
CA MET A 10 4.94 7.49 4.42
C MET A 10 3.96 8.66 4.55
N SER A 11 3.76 9.16 5.79
CA SER A 11 3.08 10.43 6.02
C SER A 11 4.04 11.56 5.66
N SER A 12 3.71 12.39 4.67
CA SER A 12 4.48 13.61 4.34
C SER A 12 4.24 14.75 5.35
N GLN A 13 3.56 14.49 6.47
CA GLN A 13 3.33 15.48 7.52
C GLN A 13 4.27 15.14 8.69
N PRO A 14 5.05 16.10 9.23
CA PRO A 14 5.80 15.87 10.45
C PRO A 14 4.84 15.34 11.53
N ILE A 15 5.28 14.35 12.31
CA ILE A 15 4.51 13.89 13.48
C ILE A 15 4.47 15.09 14.43
N PRO A 16 3.29 15.68 14.70
CA PRO A 16 3.22 16.83 15.60
C PRO A 16 3.64 16.37 17.01
N ASN A 17 4.50 17.14 17.66
CA ASN A 17 4.97 16.91 19.04
C ASN A 17 3.87 17.07 20.11
N ASN A 18 2.60 17.25 19.72
CA ASN A 18 1.44 17.38 20.60
C ASN A 18 0.33 16.42 20.15
N PRO A 19 -0.27 15.61 21.04
CA PRO A 19 -1.41 14.77 20.72
C PRO A 19 -2.69 15.61 20.63
N GLU A 20 -2.81 16.45 19.60
CA GLU A 20 -4.11 16.97 19.18
C GLU A 20 -4.96 15.78 18.69
N PRO A 21 -6.28 15.73 18.98
CA PRO A 21 -7.12 14.63 18.53
C PRO A 21 -7.05 14.53 17.01
N ALA A 22 -6.52 13.42 16.52
CA ALA A 22 -6.22 13.16 15.10
C ALA A 22 -7.46 12.99 14.20
N SER A 23 -8.62 13.50 14.61
CA SER A 23 -9.93 13.11 14.07
C SER A 23 -10.27 13.68 12.69
N ASP A 24 -9.45 14.57 12.11
CA ASP A 24 -9.69 15.10 10.76
C ASP A 24 -8.41 15.34 9.92
N ARG A 25 -7.29 14.69 10.29
CA ARG A 25 -6.07 14.84 9.50
C ARG A 25 -6.13 13.96 8.26
N ARG A 26 -6.48 14.54 7.12
CA ARG A 26 -6.30 13.90 5.81
C ARG A 26 -4.82 13.64 5.57
N LEU A 27 -4.51 12.42 5.13
CA LEU A 27 -3.14 11.94 4.95
C LEU A 27 -2.93 11.60 3.48
N ARG A 28 -1.67 11.63 3.05
CA ARG A 28 -1.22 10.95 1.84
C ARG A 28 -0.48 9.68 2.27
N VAL A 29 -0.93 8.53 1.81
CA VAL A 29 -0.41 7.21 2.20
C VAL A 29 0.03 6.48 0.94
N THR A 30 1.29 6.07 0.88
CA THR A 30 1.74 5.14 -0.16
C THR A 30 1.57 3.71 0.35
N VAL A 31 1.05 2.82 -0.47
CA VAL A 31 0.91 1.39 -0.21
C VAL A 31 1.70 0.66 -1.28
N VAL A 32 2.74 -0.04 -0.89
CA VAL A 32 3.53 -0.88 -1.80
C VAL A 32 3.17 -2.33 -1.53
N THR A 33 2.79 -3.08 -2.55
CA THR A 33 2.39 -4.48 -2.33
C THR A 33 2.71 -5.35 -3.53
N GLU A 34 3.08 -6.60 -3.28
CA GLU A 34 3.22 -7.62 -4.32
C GLU A 34 1.85 -8.07 -4.86
N THR A 35 0.82 -8.02 -4.02
CA THR A 35 -0.52 -8.53 -4.35
C THR A 35 -1.62 -7.51 -4.02
N TYR A 36 -2.62 -7.44 -4.90
CA TYR A 36 -3.78 -6.55 -4.80
C TYR A 36 -4.91 -7.14 -5.66
N PRO A 37 -6.20 -6.88 -5.38
CA PRO A 37 -7.29 -7.32 -6.24
C PRO A 37 -7.02 -6.97 -7.72
N PRO A 38 -7.42 -7.82 -8.68
CA PRO A 38 -8.23 -9.05 -8.61
C PRO A 38 -7.63 -10.33 -7.99
N ASP A 39 -6.41 -10.34 -7.47
CA ASP A 39 -5.90 -11.54 -6.77
C ASP A 39 -6.81 -11.90 -5.58
N VAL A 40 -7.20 -13.17 -5.47
CA VAL A 40 -8.20 -13.66 -4.49
C VAL A 40 -7.56 -14.17 -3.20
N ASN A 41 -6.25 -14.02 -3.03
CA ASN A 41 -5.58 -14.41 -1.81
C ASN A 41 -5.95 -13.48 -0.63
N GLY A 42 -5.85 -13.99 0.60
CA GLY A 42 -6.26 -13.25 1.80
C GLY A 42 -5.50 -11.95 2.04
N VAL A 43 -4.26 -11.84 1.54
CA VAL A 43 -3.43 -10.63 1.67
C VAL A 43 -3.95 -9.53 0.74
N ALA A 44 -4.23 -9.87 -0.52
CA ALA A 44 -4.84 -8.95 -1.48
C ALA A 44 -6.17 -8.40 -0.97
N MET A 45 -7.04 -9.26 -0.45
CA MET A 45 -8.32 -8.86 0.12
C MET A 45 -8.14 -7.89 1.30
N THR A 46 -7.23 -8.20 2.23
CA THR A 46 -6.95 -7.35 3.40
C THR A 46 -6.42 -5.98 2.99
N ILE A 47 -5.50 -5.91 2.02
CA ILE A 47 -4.98 -4.64 1.50
C ILE A 47 -6.07 -3.86 0.77
N GLY A 48 -6.93 -4.53 0.01
CA GLY A 48 -8.09 -3.93 -0.63
C GLY A 48 -9.01 -3.24 0.38
N GLN A 49 -9.32 -3.92 1.50
CA GLN A 49 -10.10 -3.34 2.60
C GLN A 49 -9.39 -2.16 3.29
N LEU A 50 -8.07 -2.24 3.49
CA LEU A 50 -7.27 -1.15 4.04
C LEU A 50 -7.31 0.09 3.14
N VAL A 51 -7.04 -0.07 1.85
CA VAL A 51 -7.08 1.03 0.87
C VAL A 51 -8.47 1.64 0.80
N HIS A 52 -9.52 0.80 0.76
CA HIS A 52 -10.90 1.27 0.78
C HIS A 52 -11.21 2.10 2.02
N GLY A 53 -10.88 1.60 3.22
CA GLY A 53 -11.12 2.33 4.47
C GLY A 53 -10.32 3.63 4.60
N LEU A 54 -9.15 3.74 3.96
CA LEU A 54 -8.39 4.98 3.86
C LEU A 54 -9.08 6.00 2.93
N LEU A 55 -9.58 5.53 1.78
CA LEU A 55 -10.28 6.38 0.82
C LEU A 55 -11.62 6.88 1.39
N GLU A 56 -12.39 6.04 2.07
CA GLU A 56 -13.66 6.42 2.73
C GLU A 56 -13.47 7.50 3.79
N ARG A 57 -12.32 7.51 4.47
CA ARG A 57 -11.94 8.55 5.44
C ARG A 57 -11.36 9.81 4.78
N GLY A 58 -11.32 9.86 3.45
CA GLY A 58 -10.86 11.03 2.68
C GLY A 58 -9.34 11.17 2.58
N HIS A 59 -8.57 10.11 2.90
CA HIS A 59 -7.12 10.10 2.67
C HIS A 59 -6.80 9.89 1.19
N ARG A 60 -5.65 10.42 0.76
CA ARG A 60 -5.08 10.15 -0.57
C ARG A 60 -4.20 8.91 -0.50
N VAL A 61 -4.41 7.97 -1.40
CA VAL A 61 -3.65 6.72 -1.44
C VAL A 61 -2.89 6.61 -2.75
N GLN A 62 -1.60 6.33 -2.68
CA GLN A 62 -0.81 5.92 -3.83
C GLN A 62 -0.53 4.42 -3.71
N LEU A 63 -1.08 3.60 -4.60
CA LEU A 63 -0.91 2.16 -4.61
C LEU A 63 0.14 1.77 -5.66
N ILE A 64 1.27 1.26 -5.20
CA ILE A 64 2.33 0.70 -6.04
C ILE A 64 2.22 -0.82 -5.99
N ARG A 65 1.97 -1.45 -7.14
CA ARG A 65 1.86 -2.91 -7.24
C ARG A 65 2.34 -3.46 -8.59
N PRO A 66 2.72 -4.74 -8.69
CA PRO A 66 3.08 -5.37 -9.95
C PRO A 66 1.99 -5.24 -11.01
N ARG A 67 2.36 -4.93 -12.25
CA ARG A 67 1.46 -4.95 -13.41
C ARG A 67 0.82 -6.32 -13.57
N GLN A 68 -0.48 -6.35 -13.82
CA GLN A 68 -1.23 -7.59 -14.07
C GLN A 68 -1.25 -7.94 -15.56
N THR A 69 -1.14 -6.92 -16.41
CA THR A 69 -0.95 -7.06 -17.85
C THR A 69 0.23 -6.21 -18.30
N SER A 70 0.90 -6.59 -19.39
CA SER A 70 2.05 -5.85 -19.92
C SER A 70 1.70 -4.45 -20.42
N THR A 71 0.44 -4.23 -20.79
CA THR A 71 -0.10 -2.98 -21.33
C THR A 71 -0.63 -2.03 -20.25
N GLU A 72 -0.55 -2.42 -18.98
CA GLU A 72 -1.12 -1.63 -17.91
C GLU A 72 -0.33 -0.35 -17.63
N THR A 73 -1.04 0.77 -17.57
CA THR A 73 -0.49 2.10 -17.34
C THR A 73 -0.93 2.69 -15.99
N PRO A 74 -0.14 3.61 -15.41
CA PRO A 74 -0.57 4.37 -14.25
C PRO A 74 -1.91 5.07 -14.48
N HIS A 75 -2.77 5.08 -13.47
CA HIS A 75 -4.08 5.71 -13.52
C HIS A 75 -4.46 6.27 -12.16
N SER A 76 -5.45 7.15 -12.13
CA SER A 76 -5.96 7.73 -10.89
C SER A 76 -7.49 7.73 -10.92
N ASP A 77 -8.09 7.42 -9.78
CA ASP A 77 -9.53 7.46 -9.55
C ASP A 77 -9.81 8.15 -8.21
N GLY A 78 -10.32 9.38 -8.27
CA GLY A 78 -10.54 10.21 -7.09
C GLY A 78 -9.27 10.40 -6.25
N ASN A 79 -9.28 9.89 -5.03
CA ASN A 79 -8.16 9.97 -4.09
C ASN A 79 -7.17 8.79 -4.21
N LEU A 80 -7.39 7.85 -5.13
CA LEU A 80 -6.52 6.72 -5.38
C LEU A 80 -5.66 6.96 -6.62
N GLU A 81 -4.35 6.89 -6.46
CA GLU A 81 -3.37 6.87 -7.54
C GLU A 81 -2.78 5.46 -7.63
N VAL A 82 -2.92 4.77 -8.76
CA VAL A 82 -2.34 3.43 -8.96
C VAL A 82 -1.12 3.56 -9.88
N VAL A 83 0.00 3.01 -9.41
CA VAL A 83 1.29 3.00 -10.12
C VAL A 83 1.70 1.54 -10.36
N PRO A 84 1.31 0.95 -11.51
CA PRO A 84 1.70 -0.38 -11.89
C PRO A 84 3.20 -0.44 -12.25
N VAL A 85 3.96 -1.25 -11.53
CA VAL A 85 5.41 -1.43 -11.73
C VAL A 85 5.71 -2.83 -12.27
N PHE A 86 6.90 -3.01 -12.85
CA PHE A 86 7.39 -4.37 -13.11
C PHE A 86 7.64 -5.06 -11.76
N GLY A 87 7.05 -6.25 -11.59
CA GLY A 87 7.19 -7.02 -10.37
C GLY A 87 7.79 -8.39 -10.66
N VAL A 88 8.71 -8.80 -9.80
CA VAL A 88 9.13 -10.20 -9.68
C VAL A 88 8.44 -10.78 -8.47
N ARG A 89 7.88 -12.00 -8.60
CA ARG A 89 7.34 -12.71 -7.44
C ARG A 89 8.47 -12.98 -6.47
N LEU A 90 8.29 -12.69 -5.19
CA LEU A 90 9.31 -12.97 -4.19
C LEU A 90 9.32 -14.49 -3.93
N PRO A 91 10.40 -15.21 -4.31
CA PRO A 91 10.43 -16.66 -4.15
C PRO A 91 10.70 -17.00 -2.67
N PHE A 92 9.63 -17.40 -1.95
CA PHE A 92 9.63 -18.10 -0.66
C PHE A 92 10.28 -17.35 0.53
N TYR A 93 9.48 -16.84 1.47
CA TYR A 93 10.00 -16.36 2.76
C TYR A 93 9.35 -17.07 3.95
N ARG A 94 10.05 -18.04 4.55
CA ARG A 94 9.66 -18.67 5.84
C ARG A 94 10.22 -17.95 7.07
N GLU A 95 11.22 -17.09 6.93
CA GLU A 95 11.91 -16.45 8.08
C GLU A 95 12.49 -15.05 7.73
N VAL A 96 11.65 -14.08 7.32
CA VAL A 96 12.15 -12.70 7.14
C VAL A 96 12.81 -12.21 8.44
N ARG A 97 14.06 -11.74 8.35
CA ARG A 97 14.69 -10.86 9.36
C ARG A 97 15.21 -9.61 8.67
N ILE A 98 14.79 -8.45 9.18
CA ILE A 98 15.22 -7.12 8.73
C ILE A 98 16.42 -6.69 9.58
N GLY A 99 17.52 -6.29 8.93
CA GLY A 99 18.70 -5.73 9.59
C GLY A 99 18.50 -4.24 9.90
N LEU A 100 18.80 -3.84 11.14
CA LEU A 100 18.88 -2.44 11.55
C LEU A 100 20.27 -1.87 11.21
N PRO A 101 20.39 -0.58 10.88
CA PRO A 101 21.69 0.08 10.88
C PRO A 101 22.22 0.10 12.32
N VAL A 102 23.46 -0.33 12.49
CA VAL A 102 24.28 0.03 13.65
C VAL A 102 24.98 1.35 13.38
#